data_AF-A0A356P7Y0-F1
#
_entry.id   AF-A0A356P7Y0-F1
#
_cell.length_a   1.000
_cell.length_b   1.000
_cell.length_c   1.000
_cell.angle_alpha   90.00
_cell.angle_beta   90.00
_cell.angle_gamma   90.00
#
_symmetry.space_group_name_H-M   'P 1'
#
loop_
_entity.id
_entity.type
_entity.pdbx_description
1 polymer ?
#
loop_
_entity_poly.entity_id
_entity_poly.type
_entity_poly.pdbx_seq_one_letter_code
_entity_poly.pdbx_strand_id
1 'polypeptide(L)'
;MNTKESLSQENDQYAEADVLVKARLDRVDMQMLDKLVEGLDHLGIVTTTNKALGEVMIQTTKDCWPDLKKAIENMPFEIEFMGFSSSIE
;
A
#
# COMPACT_ATOMS: atom_id res chain seq x y z
N MET A 1 29.58 21.45 -12.77
CA MET A 1 29.06 22.20 -11.61
C MET A 1 27.55 22.08 -11.64
N ASN A 2 26.97 21.63 -10.52
CA ASN A 2 25.61 21.13 -10.35
C ASN A 2 24.53 22.16 -10.71
N THR A 3 23.63 21.78 -11.62
CA THR A 3 22.29 22.34 -11.67
C THR A 3 21.45 21.54 -10.67
N LYS A 4 21.16 22.14 -9.52
CA LYS A 4 20.17 21.62 -8.58
C LYS A 4 18.80 21.83 -9.23
N GLU A 5 18.19 20.77 -9.75
CA GLU A 5 16.76 20.78 -10.04
C GLU A 5 16.03 20.54 -8.73
N SER A 6 15.52 21.64 -8.17
CA SER A 6 14.58 21.65 -7.06
C SER A 6 13.25 21.05 -7.54
N LEU A 7 13.02 19.80 -7.19
CA LEU A 7 11.72 19.13 -7.29
C LEU A 7 10.82 19.67 -6.17
N SER A 8 10.07 20.73 -6.44
CA SER A 8 9.07 21.23 -5.49
C SER A 8 7.92 21.91 -6.22
N GLN A 9 7.10 21.12 -6.92
CA GLN A 9 5.71 21.42 -7.24
C GLN A 9 4.95 20.08 -7.36
N GLU A 10 4.61 19.47 -6.22
CA GLU A 10 3.64 18.36 -6.22
C GLU A 10 2.24 18.95 -6.45
N ASN A 11 1.56 18.41 -7.44
CA ASN A 11 0.26 18.87 -7.90
C ASN A 11 -0.80 18.34 -6.93
N ASP A 12 -1.35 19.21 -6.07
CA ASP A 12 -2.43 18.97 -5.08
C ASP A 12 -3.66 18.22 -5.63
N GLN A 13 -3.76 18.14 -6.96
CA GLN A 13 -4.83 17.50 -7.72
C GLN A 13 -5.00 16.00 -7.42
N TYR A 14 -4.02 15.35 -6.78
CA TYR A 14 -4.04 13.90 -6.48
C TYR A 14 -3.81 13.58 -5.00
N ALA A 15 -3.99 14.54 -4.07
CA ALA A 15 -3.79 14.32 -2.64
C ALA A 15 -4.63 13.16 -2.04
N GLU A 16 -5.73 12.80 -2.70
CA GLU A 16 -6.60 11.68 -2.31
C GLU A 16 -6.27 10.35 -3.04
N ALA A 17 -5.41 10.41 -4.06
CA ALA A 17 -5.09 9.27 -4.93
C ALA A 17 -4.07 8.31 -4.34
N ASP A 18 -3.30 8.73 -3.33
CA ASP A 18 -2.20 7.94 -2.77
C ASP A 18 -2.35 7.72 -1.26
N VAL A 19 -2.90 6.56 -0.90
CA VAL A 19 -2.77 5.96 0.42
C VAL A 19 -1.72 4.86 0.33
N LEU A 20 -0.61 5.05 1.02
CA LEU A 20 0.45 4.06 1.17
C LEU A 20 0.38 3.44 2.57
N VAL A 21 0.15 2.14 2.62
CA VAL A 21 0.08 1.37 3.86
C VAL A 21 1.25 0.41 3.91
N LYS A 22 2.12 0.61 4.90
CA LYS A 22 3.17 -0.37 5.21
C LYS A 22 2.56 -1.47 6.04
N ALA A 23 2.75 -2.71 5.63
CA ALA A 23 2.23 -3.86 6.35
C ALA A 23 3.25 -5.00 6.38
N ARG A 24 3.06 -5.90 7.34
CA ARG A 24 3.84 -7.12 7.50
C ARG A 24 2.90 -8.30 7.71
N LEU A 25 3.19 -9.41 7.05
CA LEU A 25 2.47 -10.66 7.21
C LEU A 25 3.43 -11.85 7.07
N ASP A 26 2.97 -13.02 7.47
CA ASP A 26 3.76 -14.24 7.29
C ASP A 26 4.07 -14.47 5.82
N ARG A 27 5.30 -14.92 5.54
CA ARG A 27 5.80 -15.09 4.17
C ARG A 27 4.95 -16.03 3.32
N VAL A 28 4.27 -17.00 3.96
CA VAL A 28 3.39 -17.96 3.31
C VAL A 28 2.09 -17.30 2.83
N ASP A 29 1.68 -16.20 3.46
CA ASP A 29 0.43 -15.50 3.18
C ASP A 29 0.59 -14.31 2.23
N MET A 30 1.83 -13.86 1.97
CA MET A 30 2.11 -12.76 1.04
C MET A 30 1.47 -12.97 -0.35
N GLN A 31 1.50 -14.19 -0.88
CA GLN A 31 0.87 -14.50 -2.16
C GLN A 31 -0.67 -14.52 -2.05
N MET A 32 -1.21 -14.83 -0.89
CA MET A 32 -2.66 -14.80 -0.67
C MET A 32 -3.18 -13.36 -0.65
N LEU A 33 -2.45 -12.45 0.00
CA LEU A 33 -2.75 -11.02 -0.04
C LEU A 33 -2.75 -10.48 -1.48
N ASP A 34 -1.75 -10.84 -2.28
CA ASP A 34 -1.66 -10.44 -3.68
C ASP A 34 -2.87 -10.91 -4.49
N LYS A 35 -3.20 -12.20 -4.41
CA LYS A 35 -4.37 -12.80 -5.08
C LYS A 35 -5.70 -12.21 -4.63
N LEU A 36 -5.84 -11.86 -3.35
CA LEU A 36 -7.03 -11.17 -2.85
C LEU A 36 -7.20 -9.83 -3.58
N VAL A 37 -6.13 -9.04 -3.65
CA VAL A 37 -6.17 -7.71 -4.26
C VAL A 37 -6.44 -7.80 -5.77
N GLU A 38 -5.83 -8.76 -6.47
CA GLU A 38 -6.14 -9.06 -7.88
C GLU A 38 -7.61 -9.48 -8.07
N GLY A 39 -8.13 -10.36 -7.20
CA GLY A 39 -9.50 -10.84 -7.26
C GLY A 39 -10.57 -9.77 -6.96
N LEU A 40 -10.16 -8.66 -6.36
CA LEU A 40 -11.00 -7.48 -6.10
C LEU A 40 -10.90 -6.43 -7.22
N ASP A 41 -10.54 -6.82 -8.45
CA ASP A 41 -10.36 -5.89 -9.58
C ASP A 41 -9.33 -4.78 -9.28
N HIS A 42 -8.26 -5.16 -8.57
CA HIS A 42 -7.15 -4.26 -8.20
C HIS A 42 -7.59 -3.02 -7.41
N LEU A 43 -8.41 -3.18 -6.35
CA LEU A 43 -8.67 -2.12 -5.36
C LEU A 43 -7.40 -1.51 -4.74
N GLY A 44 -6.24 -2.14 -4.93
CA GLY A 44 -4.93 -1.57 -4.65
C GLY A 44 -3.82 -2.31 -5.41
N ILE A 45 -2.58 -1.97 -5.09
CA ILE A 45 -1.36 -2.60 -5.60
C ILE A 45 -0.54 -3.06 -4.40
N VAL A 46 -0.13 -4.33 -4.39
CA VAL A 46 0.75 -4.89 -3.35
C VAL A 46 2.17 -4.97 -3.89
N THR A 47 3.11 -4.30 -3.23
CA THR A 47 4.53 -4.37 -3.56
C THR A 47 5.29 -4.99 -2.41
N THR A 48 6.05 -6.05 -2.65
CA THR A 48 6.97 -6.60 -1.63
C THR A 48 8.12 -5.62 -1.41
N THR A 49 8.29 -5.12 -0.19
CA THR A 49 9.39 -4.23 0.19
C THR A 49 10.52 -4.97 0.88
N ASN A 50 10.20 -6.03 1.63
CA ASN A 50 11.19 -6.93 2.22
C ASN A 50 10.66 -8.37 2.33
N LYS A 51 11.08 -9.22 1.39
CA LYS A 51 10.67 -10.63 1.34
C LYS A 51 11.12 -11.44 2.56
N ALA A 52 12.26 -11.12 3.17
CA ALA A 52 12.79 -11.88 4.30
C ALA A 52 11.97 -11.64 5.58
N LEU A 53 11.49 -10.41 5.76
CA LEU A 53 10.69 -10.00 6.92
C LEU A 53 9.17 -10.08 6.68
N GLY A 54 8.73 -10.39 5.45
CA GLY A 54 7.32 -10.42 5.11
C GLY A 54 6.69 -9.03 4.97
N GLU A 55 7.50 -8.02 4.66
CA GLU A 55 7.02 -6.63 4.56
C GLU A 55 6.56 -6.32 3.13
N VAL A 56 5.42 -5.64 3.08
CA VAL A 56 4.77 -5.17 1.86
C VAL A 56 4.36 -3.71 1.99
N MET A 57 4.20 -3.05 0.85
CA MET A 57 3.50 -1.79 0.71
C MET A 57 2.18 -2.06 -0.03
N ILE A 58 1.08 -1.58 0.51
CA ILE A 58 -0.21 -1.55 -0.18
C ILE A 58 -0.45 -0.11 -0.61
N GLN A 59 -0.53 0.13 -1.93
CA GLN A 59 -0.94 1.42 -2.49
C GLN A 59 -2.40 1.32 -2.92
N THR A 60 -3.22 2.29 -2.53
CA THR A 60 -4.64 2.39 -2.90
C THR A 60 -5.08 3.85 -2.83
N THR A 61 -6.33 4.15 -3.18
CA THR A 61 -6.92 5.48 -2.99
C THR A 61 -7.64 5.56 -1.63
N LYS A 62 -7.94 6.77 -1.16
CA LYS A 62 -8.72 6.95 0.07
C LYS A 62 -10.11 6.33 0.00
N ASP A 63 -10.73 6.33 -1.18
CA ASP A 63 -12.06 5.76 -1.39
C ASP A 63 -12.04 4.22 -1.41
N CYS A 64 -10.98 3.61 -1.96
CA CYS A 64 -10.86 2.15 -2.03
C CYS A 64 -10.35 1.53 -0.72
N TRP A 65 -9.58 2.27 0.09
CA TRP A 65 -8.96 1.73 1.30
C TRP A 65 -9.94 1.11 2.30
N PRO A 66 -11.11 1.71 2.64
CA PRO A 66 -12.04 1.10 3.58
C PRO A 66 -12.51 -0.30 3.16
N ASP A 67 -12.83 -0.47 1.87
CA ASP A 67 -13.29 -1.75 1.34
C ASP A 67 -12.17 -2.77 1.24
N LEU A 68 -10.98 -2.34 0.77
CA LEU A 68 -9.79 -3.19 0.70
C LEU A 68 -9.36 -3.66 2.10
N LYS A 69 -9.27 -2.74 3.07
CA LYS A 69 -8.91 -3.07 4.45
C LYS A 69 -9.90 -4.06 5.04
N LYS A 70 -11.20 -3.85 4.84
CA LYS A 70 -12.24 -4.78 5.30
C LYS A 70 -12.10 -6.16 4.67
N ALA A 71 -11.78 -6.25 3.38
CA ALA A 71 -11.56 -7.54 2.73
C ALA A 71 -10.34 -8.26 3.33
N ILE A 72 -9.24 -7.55 3.54
CA ILE A 72 -8.02 -8.07 4.17
C ILE A 72 -8.31 -8.58 5.60
N GLU A 73 -9.02 -7.80 6.41
CA GLU A 73 -9.35 -8.16 7.80
C GLU A 73 -10.28 -9.38 7.93
N ASN A 74 -10.95 -9.79 6.86
CA ASN A 74 -11.79 -11.00 6.83
C ASN A 74 -11.04 -12.25 6.34
N MET A 75 -9.76 -12.13 5.99
CA MET A 75 -8.97 -13.27 5.52
C MET A 75 -8.48 -14.15 6.68
N PRO A 76 -8.24 -15.44 6.43
CA PRO A 76 -7.70 -16.36 7.42
C PRO A 76 -6.16 -16.24 7.56
N PHE A 77 -5.62 -15.02 7.55
CA PHE A 77 -4.21 -14.72 7.82
C PHE A 77 -4.10 -13.45 8.66
N GLU A 78 -3.02 -13.35 9.45
CA GLU A 78 -2.74 -12.15 10.23
C GLU A 78 -1.89 -11.16 9.42
N ILE A 79 -2.18 -9.88 9.59
CA ILE A 79 -1.43 -8.78 8.97
C ILE A 79 -1.30 -7.62 9.95
N GLU A 80 -0.08 -7.14 10.12
CA GLU A 80 0.27 -6.01 10.96
C GLU A 80 0.42 -4.76 10.09
N PHE A 81 -0.39 -3.74 10.33
CA PHE A 81 -0.24 -2.43 9.69
C PHE A 81 0.78 -1.59 10.49
N MET A 82 1.93 -1.32 9.88
CA MET A 82 3.09 -0.68 10.54
C MET A 82 3.10 0.85 10.37
N GLY A 83 2.34 1.40 9.44
CA GLY A 83 2.26 2.84 9.24
C GLY A 83 1.49 3.24 8.00
N PHE A 84 1.00 4.47 8.02
CA PHE A 84 0.27 5.10 6.92
C PHE A 84 1.03 6.33 6.46
N SER A 85 1.13 6.49 5.14
CA SER A 85 1.58 7.70 4.49
C SER A 85 0.52 8.06 3.46
N SER A 86 -0.11 9.21 3.65
CA SER A 86 -0.63 9.99 2.54
C SER A 86 0.44 11.03 2.24
N SER A 87 0.78 11.27 0.97
CA SER A 87 1.61 12.42 0.62
C SER A 87 0.91 13.68 1.12
N ILE A 88 1.35 14.22 2.26
CA ILE A 88 1.60 15.62 2.66
C ILE A 88 2.15 15.56 4.11
N GLU A 89 3.45 15.79 4.29
CA GLU A 89 4.01 16.52 5.45
C GLU A 89 4.81 17.72 4.93
#